data_AF-A0A6P8T6M2-F1
#
_entry.id   AF-A0A6P8T6M2-F1
#
_cell.length_a   1.000
_cell.length_b   1.000
_cell.length_c   1.000
_cell.angle_alpha   90.00
_cell.angle_beta   90.00
_cell.angle_gamma   90.00
#
_symmetry.space_group_name_H-M   'P 1'
#
loop_
_entity.id
_entity.type
_entity.pdbx_description
1 polymer ?
#
loop_
_entity_poly.entity_id
_entity_poly.type
_entity_poly.pdbx_seq_one_letter_code
_entity_poly.pdbx_strand_id
1 'polypeptide(L)'
;MVPQGKQLERIMGTTAKVDVNPDGGAHDPEGDWDSEEHLSQATEILVDFIKIIQNKFPNWSREQQLKGLFAAYNVGDGKVKNYKAVDYYTTHGDYSNDVVARAHWYKEKRDY
;
A
#
# COMPACT_ATOMS: atom_id res chain seq x y z
N MET A 1 -3.22 -32.87 -9.60
CA MET A 1 -4.14 -32.19 -8.66
C MET A 1 -3.30 -31.53 -7.58
N VAL A 2 -3.17 -30.20 -7.62
CA VAL A 2 -2.43 -29.45 -6.59
C VAL A 2 -3.43 -29.06 -5.49
N PRO A 3 -3.15 -29.30 -4.19
CA PRO A 3 -4.11 -29.03 -3.14
C PRO A 3 -4.41 -27.54 -3.04
N GLN A 4 -5.70 -27.17 -2.97
CA GLN A 4 -6.20 -25.78 -2.86
C GLN A 4 -5.62 -25.01 -1.67
N GLY A 5 -5.04 -25.67 -0.66
CA GLY A 5 -4.36 -25.03 0.47
C GLY A 5 -3.06 -24.31 0.11
N LYS A 6 -2.32 -24.77 -0.91
CA LYS A 6 -1.04 -24.13 -1.31
C LYS A 6 -1.21 -22.89 -2.18
N GLN A 7 -2.41 -22.63 -2.69
CA GLN A 7 -2.69 -21.43 -3.48
C GLN A 7 -2.98 -20.22 -2.59
N LEU A 8 -3.58 -20.44 -1.42
CA LEU A 8 -3.81 -19.38 -0.42
C LEU A 8 -2.50 -18.94 0.24
N GLU A 9 -1.57 -19.87 0.50
CA GLU A 9 -0.21 -19.52 0.93
C GLU A 9 0.61 -18.78 -0.14
N ARG A 10 0.24 -18.90 -1.42
CA ARG A 10 0.90 -18.15 -2.51
C ARG A 10 0.34 -16.75 -2.70
N ILE A 11 -0.93 -16.54 -2.31
CA ILE A 11 -1.61 -15.23 -2.33
C ILE A 11 -1.33 -14.45 -1.03
N MET A 12 -1.10 -15.15 0.09
CA MET A 12 -0.68 -14.55 1.37
C MET A 12 0.84 -14.55 1.59
N GLY A 13 1.60 -15.39 0.87
CA GLY A 13 3.06 -15.48 0.93
C GLY A 13 3.80 -14.43 0.10
N THR A 14 3.08 -13.52 -0.55
CA THR A 14 3.59 -12.15 -0.77
C THR A 14 3.45 -11.40 0.54
N THR A 15 4.15 -11.93 1.54
CA THR A 15 4.45 -11.28 2.81
C THR A 15 4.72 -9.83 2.46
N ALA A 16 3.96 -8.93 3.09
CA ALA A 16 4.32 -7.53 3.19
C ALA A 16 5.68 -7.47 3.90
N LYS A 17 6.76 -7.83 3.19
CA LYS A 17 7.99 -7.13 3.37
C LYS A 17 7.63 -5.74 2.91
N VAL A 18 7.27 -4.91 3.88
CA VAL A 18 7.46 -3.48 3.74
C VAL A 18 8.91 -3.38 3.29
N ASP A 19 9.14 -3.24 1.99
CA ASP A 19 10.44 -2.82 1.49
C ASP A 19 10.59 -1.41 2.03
N VAL A 20 11.10 -1.33 3.27
CA VAL A 20 11.72 -0.15 3.83
C VAL A 20 12.91 0.12 2.92
N ASN A 21 12.61 0.73 1.77
CA ASN A 21 13.58 1.14 0.79
C ASN A 21 14.69 1.90 1.53
N PRO A 22 15.98 1.63 1.26
CA PRO A 22 17.07 2.39 1.85
C PRO A 22 17.02 3.89 1.51
N ASP A 23 16.19 4.28 0.54
CA ASP A 23 15.96 5.67 0.13
C ASP A 23 14.58 6.23 0.57
N GLY A 24 13.76 5.48 1.31
CA GLY A 24 12.33 5.81 1.50
C GLY A 24 11.68 5.47 2.84
N GLY A 25 12.42 5.00 3.84
CA GLY A 25 11.86 4.77 5.17
C GLY A 25 12.95 4.55 6.20
N ALA A 26 13.37 5.63 6.87
CA ALA A 26 14.31 5.59 7.98
C ALA A 26 13.62 5.13 9.28
N HIS A 27 12.90 4.02 9.23
CA HIS A 27 12.17 3.47 10.35
C HIS A 27 12.69 2.07 10.67
N ASP A 28 13.20 1.91 11.90
CA ASP A 28 13.57 0.61 12.43
C ASP A 28 12.29 -0.21 12.65
N PRO A 29 12.21 -1.47 12.17
CA PRO A 29 11.01 -2.29 12.35
C PRO A 29 10.64 -2.43 13.83
N GLU A 30 9.37 -2.16 14.15
CA GLU A 30 8.81 -2.36 15.49
C GLU A 30 7.98 -3.64 15.56
N GLY A 31 8.18 -4.41 16.64
CA GLY A 31 7.44 -5.65 16.90
C GLY A 31 7.81 -6.85 16.03
N ASP A 32 7.10 -7.96 16.25
CA ASP A 32 7.17 -9.13 15.38
C ASP A 32 6.40 -8.89 14.06
N TRP A 33 6.72 -9.66 13.02
CA TRP A 33 6.20 -9.45 11.65
C TRP A 33 4.66 -9.48 11.53
N ASP A 34 3.96 -10.10 12.48
CA ASP A 34 2.50 -10.23 12.55
C ASP A 34 1.88 -9.54 13.78
N SER A 35 2.65 -8.68 14.45
CA SER A 35 2.24 -8.00 15.68
C SER A 35 1.38 -6.74 15.45
N GLU A 36 0.67 -6.30 16.49
CA GLU A 36 -0.09 -5.05 16.48
C GLU A 36 0.85 -3.84 16.34
N GLU A 37 2.03 -3.90 16.94
CA GLU A 37 3.08 -2.89 16.85
C GLU A 37 3.54 -2.70 15.39
N HIS A 38 3.77 -3.80 14.67
CA HIS A 38 4.13 -3.76 13.26
C HIS A 38 3.03 -3.11 12.40
N LEU A 39 1.77 -3.47 12.64
CA LEU A 39 0.61 -2.89 11.93
C LEU A 39 0.42 -1.39 12.27
N SER A 40 0.66 -1.01 13.52
CA SER A 40 0.56 0.37 13.99
C SER A 40 1.62 1.24 13.32
N GLN A 41 2.88 0.80 13.33
CA GLN A 41 3.97 1.51 12.67
C GLN A 41 3.72 1.68 11.16
N ALA A 42 3.29 0.63 10.47
CA ALA A 42 2.94 0.71 9.04
C ALA A 42 1.80 1.72 8.77
N THR A 43 0.83 1.80 9.68
CA THR A 43 -0.28 2.75 9.57
C THR A 43 0.17 4.20 9.80
N GLU A 44 1.10 4.44 10.71
CA GLU A 44 1.67 5.78 10.93
C GLU A 44 2.43 6.29 9.71
N ILE A 45 3.27 5.43 9.10
CA ILE A 45 3.95 5.72 7.84
C ILE A 45 2.93 6.08 6.75
N LEU A 46 1.82 5.33 6.67
CA LEU A 46 0.75 5.61 5.72
C LEU A 46 0.11 6.99 5.97
N VAL A 47 -0.12 7.37 7.23
CA VAL A 47 -0.66 8.69 7.59
C VAL A 47 0.25 9.83 7.14
N ASP A 48 1.57 9.67 7.22
CA ASP A 48 2.49 10.70 6.76
C ASP A 48 2.51 10.84 5.24
N PHE A 49 2.40 9.74 4.49
CA PHE A 49 2.22 9.82 3.05
C PHE A 49 0.89 10.49 2.64
N ILE A 50 -0.16 10.43 3.46
CA ILE A 50 -1.42 11.16 3.19
C ILE A 50 -1.14 12.66 3.11
N LYS A 51 -0.41 13.21 4.09
CA LYS A 51 -0.05 14.63 4.11
C LYS A 51 0.83 14.99 2.90
N ILE A 52 1.80 14.14 2.56
CA ILE A 52 2.68 14.36 1.40
C ILE A 52 1.87 14.44 0.10
N ILE A 53 0.97 13.49 -0.15
CA ILE A 53 0.19 13.44 -1.38
C ILE A 53 -0.86 14.55 -1.45
N GLN A 54 -1.50 14.89 -0.34
CA GLN A 54 -2.42 16.03 -0.27
C GLN A 54 -1.73 17.36 -0.62
N ASN A 55 -0.53 17.58 -0.08
CA ASN A 55 0.26 18.77 -0.37
C ASN A 55 0.77 18.80 -1.81
N LYS A 56 1.18 17.64 -2.35
CA LYS A 56 1.70 17.52 -3.71
C LYS A 56 0.62 17.66 -4.78
N PHE A 57 -0.60 17.18 -4.49
CA PHE A 57 -1.73 17.18 -5.41
C PHE A 57 -3.00 17.73 -4.75
N PRO A 58 -3.03 19.03 -4.41
CA PRO A 58 -4.16 19.62 -3.68
C PRO A 58 -5.45 19.68 -4.51
N ASN A 59 -5.33 19.62 -5.85
CA ASN A 59 -6.46 19.66 -6.77
C ASN A 59 -7.03 18.26 -7.09
N TRP A 60 -6.46 17.19 -6.55
CA TRP A 60 -6.99 15.85 -6.74
C TRP A 60 -8.19 15.63 -5.82
N SER A 61 -9.14 14.79 -6.26
CA SER A 61 -10.19 14.31 -5.36
C SER A 61 -9.59 13.46 -4.24
N ARG A 62 -10.35 13.24 -3.16
CA ARG A 62 -9.89 12.41 -2.04
C ARG A 62 -9.56 10.98 -2.49
N GLU A 63 -10.34 10.43 -3.42
CA GLU A 63 -10.11 9.10 -3.99
C GLU A 63 -8.83 9.06 -4.84
N GLN A 64 -8.56 10.12 -5.61
CA GLN A 64 -7.32 10.23 -6.38
C GLN A 64 -6.11 10.35 -5.45
N GLN A 65 -6.22 11.14 -4.37
CA GLN A 65 -5.18 11.25 -3.35
C GLN A 65 -4.94 9.92 -2.63
N LEU A 66 -6.00 9.19 -2.27
CA LEU A 66 -5.91 7.86 -1.68
C LEU A 66 -5.23 6.85 -2.63
N LYS A 67 -5.49 6.95 -3.93
CA LYS A 67 -4.81 6.13 -4.92
C LYS A 67 -3.33 6.49 -5.06
N GLY A 68 -3.02 7.79 -5.12
CA GLY A 68 -1.64 8.29 -5.13
C GLY A 68 -0.85 7.92 -3.88
N LEU A 69 -1.51 7.85 -2.73
CA LEU A 69 -0.97 7.38 -1.45
C LEU A 69 -0.44 5.94 -1.57
N PHE A 70 -1.26 4.99 -2.02
CA PHE A 70 -0.85 3.59 -2.13
C PHE A 70 0.28 3.41 -3.15
N ALA A 71 0.25 4.15 -4.26
CA ALA A 71 1.37 4.14 -5.20
C ALA A 71 2.66 4.69 -4.55
N ALA A 72 2.58 5.83 -3.86
CA ALA A 72 3.72 6.43 -3.17
C ALA A 72 4.29 5.54 -2.06
N TYR A 73 3.46 4.79 -1.36
CA TYR A 73 3.90 3.81 -0.37
C TYR A 73 4.82 2.75 -1.00
N ASN A 74 4.51 2.29 -2.23
CA ASN A 74 5.32 1.30 -2.93
C ASN A 74 6.57 1.89 -3.59
N VAL A 75 6.51 3.10 -4.16
CA VAL A 75 7.57 3.62 -5.05
C VAL A 75 8.22 4.92 -4.61
N GLY A 76 7.78 5.48 -3.48
CA GLY A 76 8.07 6.84 -3.06
C GLY A 76 7.21 7.87 -3.80
N ASP A 77 6.89 8.98 -3.14
CA ASP A 77 6.07 10.05 -3.72
C ASP A 77 6.73 10.63 -4.99
N GLY A 78 8.06 10.67 -5.05
CA GLY A 78 8.84 11.22 -6.15
C GLY A 78 8.48 10.63 -7.52
N LYS A 79 8.03 9.38 -7.58
CA LYS A 79 7.63 8.69 -8.82
C LYS A 79 6.15 8.85 -9.16
N VAL A 80 5.32 9.34 -8.24
CA VAL A 80 3.93 9.73 -8.50
C VAL A 80 3.92 11.12 -9.13
N LYS A 81 3.55 11.21 -10.43
CA LYS A 81 3.62 12.47 -11.21
C LYS A 81 2.27 13.05 -11.60
N ASN A 82 1.33 12.20 -11.99
CA ASN A 82 -0.02 12.60 -12.37
C ASN A 82 -0.98 11.41 -12.19
N TYR A 83 -2.28 11.69 -12.14
CA TYR A 83 -3.28 10.67 -11.85
C TYR A 83 -3.39 9.59 -12.94
N LYS A 84 -3.24 9.96 -14.22
CA LYS A 84 -3.37 9.02 -15.35
C LYS A 84 -2.29 7.93 -15.34
N ALA A 85 -1.12 8.24 -14.78
CA ALA A 85 0.03 7.35 -14.71
C ALA A 85 0.40 7.03 -13.25
N VAL A 86 -0.56 7.05 -12.33
CA VAL A 86 -0.32 6.91 -10.87
C VAL A 86 0.43 5.62 -10.53
N ASP A 87 0.10 4.51 -11.20
CA ASP A 87 0.72 3.21 -10.98
C ASP A 87 1.86 2.90 -11.93
N TYR A 88 2.20 3.77 -12.87
CA TYR A 88 3.12 3.45 -13.98
C TYR A 88 4.48 2.91 -13.52
N TYR A 89 4.96 3.39 -12.37
CA TYR A 89 6.23 2.95 -11.78
C TYR A 89 6.08 1.91 -10.65
N THR A 90 4.85 1.57 -10.27
CA THR A 90 4.56 0.60 -9.21
C THR A 90 4.83 -0.83 -9.65
N THR A 91 4.99 -1.73 -8.69
CA THR A 91 5.19 -3.15 -8.96
C THR A 91 4.02 -3.66 -9.81
N HIS A 92 4.34 -4.27 -10.95
CA HIS A 92 3.38 -4.73 -11.97
C HIS A 92 2.49 -3.66 -12.63
N GLY A 93 2.63 -2.38 -12.25
CA GLY A 93 1.88 -1.28 -12.86
C GLY A 93 0.45 -1.13 -12.38
N ASP A 94 0.06 -1.80 -11.28
CA ASP A 94 -1.33 -1.86 -10.81
C ASP A 94 -1.50 -1.82 -9.28
N TYR A 95 -0.44 -1.55 -8.51
CA TYR A 95 -0.43 -1.69 -7.06
C TYR A 95 -1.59 -0.96 -6.36
N SER A 96 -1.80 0.33 -6.66
CA SER A 96 -2.88 1.09 -6.00
C SER A 96 -4.27 0.66 -6.47
N ASN A 97 -4.42 0.16 -7.70
CA ASN A 97 -5.67 -0.40 -8.19
C ASN A 97 -6.05 -1.67 -7.43
N ASP A 98 -5.08 -2.58 -7.25
CA ASP A 98 -5.30 -3.85 -6.54
C ASP A 98 -5.64 -3.60 -5.07
N VAL A 99 -4.89 -2.74 -4.38
CA VAL A 99 -5.15 -2.39 -2.97
C VAL A 99 -6.55 -1.79 -2.78
N VAL A 100 -6.96 -0.85 -3.63
CA VAL A 100 -8.30 -0.24 -3.56
C VAL A 100 -9.39 -1.29 -3.80
N ALA A 101 -9.23 -2.16 -4.80
CA ALA A 101 -10.19 -3.23 -5.08
C ALA A 101 -10.36 -4.19 -3.89
N ARG A 102 -9.25 -4.61 -3.27
CA ARG A 102 -9.27 -5.46 -2.08
C ARG A 102 -9.91 -4.75 -0.88
N ALA A 103 -9.61 -3.47 -0.67
CA ALA A 103 -10.22 -2.69 0.40
C ALA A 103 -11.74 -2.56 0.26
N HIS A 104 -12.24 -2.37 -0.98
CA HIS A 104 -13.67 -2.41 -1.26
C HIS A 104 -14.28 -3.77 -0.93
N TRP A 105 -13.64 -4.86 -1.34
CA TRP A 105 -14.09 -6.21 -1.02
C TRP A 105 -14.16 -6.46 0.49
N TYR A 106 -13.13 -6.09 1.26
CA TYR A 106 -13.15 -6.21 2.73
C TYR A 106 -14.25 -5.36 3.39
N LYS A 107 -14.52 -4.17 2.84
CA LYS A 107 -15.60 -3.31 3.33
C LYS A 107 -16.98 -3.92 3.12
N GLU A 108 -17.20 -4.58 1.98
CA GLU A 108 -18.45 -5.27 1.65
C GLU A 108 -18.62 -6.59 2.41
N LYS A 109 -17.51 -7.26 2.75
CA LYS A 109 -17.49 -8.53 3.50
C LYS A 109 -17.51 -8.36 5.02
N ARG A 110 -17.98 -7.22 5.53
CA ARG A 110 -18.01 -6.86 6.95
C ARG A 110 -18.96 -7.69 7.84
N ASP A 111 -19.39 -8.87 7.39
CA ASP A 111 -20.14 -9.84 8.19
C ASP A 111 -19.20 -10.75 8.99
N TYR A 112 -18.42 -10.16 9.91
CA TYR A 112 -17.72 -10.88 10.99
C TYR A 112 -18.50 -10.77 12.29
#